data_AF-A0A537WH36-F1
#
_entry.id   AF-A0A537WH36-F1
#
_cell.length_a   1.000
_cell.length_b   1.000
_cell.length_c   1.000
_cell.angle_alpha   90.00
_cell.angle_beta   90.00
_cell.angle_gamma   90.00
#
_symmetry.space_group_name_H-M   'P 1'
#
loop_
_entity.id
_entity.type
_entity.pdbx_description
1 polymer ?
#
loop_
_entity_poly.entity_id
_entity_poly.type
_entity_poly.pdbx_seq_one_letter_code
_entity_poly.pdbx_strand_id
1 'polypeptide(L)'
;MIENLTRAEHEVLLRQDFAAFAGRCFPDLNPQTRLVMNWHLEVIAAKLMEVWQGKIRRLIINLPPRHLKSLLASIAYPAWCLGHDPSAQFLSVSYAQDPPTSSPAIAAPS
;
A
#
# COMPACT_ATOMS: atom_id res chain seq x y z
N MET A 1 -9.99 -18.06 2.10
CA MET A 1 -11.40 -18.49 2.14
C MET A 1 -12.24 -17.40 1.51
N ILE A 2 -12.38 -17.42 0.17
CA ILE A 2 -13.44 -16.79 -0.62
C ILE A 2 -13.40 -17.55 -1.96
N GLU A 3 -14.17 -18.63 -2.09
CA GLU A 3 -14.31 -19.35 -3.37
C GLU A 3 -15.75 -19.16 -3.85
N ASN A 4 -15.90 -18.59 -5.06
CA ASN A 4 -17.13 -18.25 -5.79
C ASN A 4 -17.91 -16.99 -5.37
N LEU A 5 -17.30 -15.80 -5.47
CA LEU A 5 -18.05 -14.54 -5.63
C LEU A 5 -18.26 -14.24 -7.12
N THR A 6 -19.44 -13.79 -7.49
CA THR A 6 -19.69 -13.19 -8.81
C THR A 6 -18.88 -11.89 -8.96
N ARG A 7 -18.66 -11.45 -10.21
CA ARG A 7 -17.95 -10.19 -10.47
C ARG A 7 -18.60 -9.00 -9.75
N ALA A 8 -19.93 -8.95 -9.76
CA ALA A 8 -20.68 -7.87 -9.10
C ALA A 8 -20.49 -7.87 -7.58
N GLU A 9 -20.60 -9.03 -6.94
CA GLU A 9 -20.34 -9.16 -5.50
C GLU A 9 -18.90 -8.79 -5.16
N HIS A 10 -17.94 -9.17 -6.02
CA HIS A 10 -16.54 -8.85 -5.82
C HIS A 10 -16.30 -7.34 -5.91
N GLU A 11 -16.92 -6.66 -6.88
CA GLU A 11 -16.86 -5.20 -6.98
C GLU A 11 -17.48 -4.50 -5.77
N VAL A 12 -18.58 -5.03 -5.22
CA VAL A 12 -19.18 -4.51 -3.98
C VAL A 12 -18.24 -4.70 -2.79
N LEU A 13 -17.64 -5.89 -2.64
CA LEU A 13 -16.69 -6.17 -1.57
C LEU A 13 -15.50 -5.21 -1.60
N LEU A 14 -14.91 -5.00 -2.79
CA LEU A 14 -13.76 -4.10 -2.95
C LEU A 14 -14.09 -2.64 -2.62
N ARG A 15 -15.35 -2.20 -2.80
CA ARG A 15 -15.78 -0.86 -2.39
C ARG A 15 -15.95 -0.78 -0.87
N GLN A 16 -16.49 -1.81 -0.24
CA GLN A 16 -16.83 -1.76 1.19
C GLN A 16 -15.66 -2.11 2.12
N ASP A 17 -14.72 -2.93 1.66
CA ASP A 17 -13.60 -3.44 2.46
C ASP A 17 -12.26 -3.00 1.85
N PHE A 18 -11.58 -2.08 2.55
CA PHE A 18 -10.28 -1.59 2.15
C PHE A 18 -9.18 -2.67 2.19
N ALA A 19 -9.22 -3.62 3.12
CA ALA A 19 -8.24 -4.70 3.18
C ALA A 19 -8.39 -5.64 1.97
N ALA A 20 -9.63 -5.94 1.57
CA ALA A 20 -9.91 -6.68 0.35
C ALA A 20 -9.43 -5.92 -0.89
N PHE A 21 -9.68 -4.61 -0.96
CA PHE A 21 -9.17 -3.74 -2.03
C PHE A 21 -7.64 -3.74 -2.12
N ALA A 22 -6.94 -3.54 -0.99
CA ALA A 22 -5.49 -3.57 -0.93
C ALA A 22 -4.93 -4.94 -1.35
N GLY A 23 -5.60 -6.03 -0.96
CA GLY A 23 -5.26 -7.38 -1.40
C GLY A 23 -5.39 -7.57 -2.91
N ARG A 24 -6.38 -6.93 -3.53
CA ARG A 24 -6.56 -6.93 -4.99
C ARG A 24 -5.52 -6.09 -5.72
N CYS A 25 -5.05 -4.98 -5.15
CA CYS A 25 -3.98 -4.18 -5.75
C CYS A 25 -2.62 -4.90 -5.73
N PHE A 26 -2.42 -5.85 -4.81
CA PHE A 26 -1.11 -6.47 -4.62
C PHE A 26 -0.56 -7.22 -5.84
N PRO A 27 -1.34 -8.09 -6.53
CA PRO A 27 -0.91 -8.75 -7.76
C PRO A 27 -0.48 -7.78 -8.86
N ASP A 28 -1.10 -6.60 -8.96
CA ASP A 28 -0.77 -5.61 -10.00
C ASP A 28 0.65 -5.03 -9.81
N LEU A 29 1.11 -4.94 -8.56
CA LEU A 29 2.43 -4.43 -8.19
C LEU A 29 3.48 -5.54 -8.01
N ASN A 30 3.05 -6.75 -7.65
CA ASN A 30 3.92 -7.89 -7.35
C ASN A 30 3.40 -9.17 -8.01
N PRO A 31 3.44 -9.28 -9.36
CA PRO A 31 2.79 -10.37 -10.09
C PRO A 31 3.37 -11.75 -9.80
N GLN A 32 4.61 -11.82 -9.30
CA GLN A 32 5.32 -13.07 -9.02
C GLN A 32 5.10 -13.60 -7.60
N THR A 33 4.43 -12.82 -6.74
CA THR A 33 4.28 -13.14 -5.32
C THR A 33 2.81 -13.25 -4.97
N ARG A 34 2.44 -14.25 -4.16
CA ARG A 34 1.10 -14.31 -3.55
C ARG A 34 1.10 -13.52 -2.26
N LEU A 35 0.14 -12.59 -2.11
CA LEU A 35 -0.06 -11.93 -0.83
C LEU A 35 -0.56 -12.96 0.19
N VAL A 36 0.14 -13.05 1.31
CA VAL A 36 -0.39 -13.66 2.52
C VAL A 36 -0.86 -12.54 3.42
N MET A 37 -2.19 -12.45 3.60
CA MET A 37 -2.76 -11.51 4.55
C MET A 37 -2.28 -11.89 5.95
N ASN A 38 -1.53 -10.98 6.56
CA ASN A 38 -0.99 -11.11 7.90
C ASN A 38 -1.66 -10.07 8.80
N TRP A 39 -1.71 -10.35 10.10
CA TRP A 39 -2.35 -9.51 11.11
C TRP A 39 -1.97 -8.02 11.01
N HIS A 40 -0.71 -7.71 10.69
CA HIS A 40 -0.24 -6.33 10.62
C HIS A 40 -0.85 -5.56 9.44
N LEU A 41 -1.16 -6.23 8.34
CA LEU A 41 -1.83 -5.61 7.18
C LEU A 41 -3.27 -5.26 7.52
N GLU A 42 -3.96 -6.13 8.25
CA GLU A 42 -5.32 -5.89 8.75
C GLU A 42 -5.33 -4.71 9.74
N VAL A 43 -4.36 -4.63 10.65
CA VAL A 43 -4.23 -3.50 11.59
C VAL A 43 -3.95 -2.18 10.85
N ILE A 44 -3.06 -2.17 9.86
CA ILE A 44 -2.80 -0.98 9.05
C ILE A 44 -4.07 -0.56 8.31
N ALA A 45 -4.77 -1.50 7.68
CA ALA A 45 -6.02 -1.24 6.97
C ALA A 45 -7.09 -0.65 7.91
N ALA A 46 -7.29 -1.24 9.08
CA ALA A 46 -8.23 -0.74 10.08
C ALA A 46 -7.88 0.69 10.54
N LYS A 47 -6.59 0.98 10.78
CA LYS A 47 -6.15 2.32 11.19
C LYS A 47 -6.29 3.35 10.07
N LEU A 48 -6.06 2.97 8.82
CA LEU A 48 -6.34 3.84 7.67
C LEU A 48 -7.84 4.11 7.51
N MET A 49 -8.70 3.13 7.78
CA MET A 49 -10.16 3.35 7.79
C MET A 49 -10.61 4.28 8.92
N GLU A 50 -9.96 4.23 10.08
CA GLU A 50 -10.19 5.23 11.15
C GLU A 50 -9.77 6.65 10.71
N VAL A 51 -8.73 6.78 9.88
CA VAL A 51 -8.35 8.07 9.27
C VAL A 51 -9.43 8.55 8.30
N TRP A 52 -9.89 7.67 7.41
CA TRP A 52 -10.97 7.98 6.46
C TRP A 52 -12.25 8.46 7.17
N GLN A 53 -12.62 7.80 8.27
CA GLN A 53 -13.79 8.16 9.08
C GLN A 53 -13.60 9.44 9.91
N GLY A 54 -12.43 10.08 9.84
CA GLY A 54 -12.09 11.26 10.64
C GLY A 54 -11.87 11.00 12.13
N LYS A 55 -11.83 9.74 12.56
CA LYS A 55 -11.54 9.34 13.95
C LYS A 55 -10.08 9.58 14.31
N ILE A 56 -9.18 9.37 13.35
CA ILE A 56 -7.75 9.68 13.47
C ILE A 56 -7.40 10.79 12.47
N ARG A 57 -6.84 11.90 12.97
CA ARG A 57 -6.36 12.99 12.11
C ARG A 57 -4.89 12.83 11.69
N ARG A 58 -4.10 12.11 12.50
CA ARG A 58 -2.66 11.92 12.30
C ARG A 58 -2.30 10.49 12.66
N LEU A 59 -1.86 9.71 11.67
CA LEU A 59 -1.45 8.32 11.82
C LEU A 59 0.04 8.19 11.48
N ILE A 60 0.81 7.54 12.37
CA ILE A 60 2.20 7.15 12.13
C ILE A 60 2.27 5.63 12.09
N ILE A 61 2.86 5.07 11.02
CA ILE A 61 3.01 3.61 10.84
C ILE A 61 4.50 3.27 10.88
N ASN A 62 4.95 2.71 12.01
CA ASN A 62 6.33 2.27 12.21
C ASN A 62 6.47 0.78 11.91
N LEU A 63 7.02 0.44 10.74
CA LEU A 63 7.24 -0.94 10.32
C LEU A 63 8.52 -1.02 9.47
N PRO A 64 9.28 -2.15 9.51
CA PRO A 64 10.50 -2.27 8.72
C PRO A 64 10.24 -2.14 7.20
N PRO A 65 11.31 -2.02 6.38
CA PRO A 65 11.18 -2.13 4.93
C PRO A 65 10.57 -3.47 4.50
N ARG A 66 9.91 -3.49 3.34
CA ARG A 66 9.29 -4.69 2.73
C ARG A 66 8.05 -5.27 3.44
N HIS A 67 7.47 -4.53 4.38
CA HIS A 67 6.19 -4.92 5.01
C HIS A 67 4.95 -4.28 4.38
N LEU A 68 5.02 -3.91 3.09
CA LEU A 68 3.89 -3.40 2.29
C LEU A 68 3.20 -2.14 2.81
N LYS A 69 3.69 -1.52 3.89
CA LYS A 69 3.14 -0.26 4.41
C LYS A 69 3.02 0.84 3.35
N SER A 70 3.96 0.95 2.42
CA SER A 70 3.91 1.94 1.33
C SER A 70 2.88 1.57 0.27
N LEU A 71 2.68 0.27 -0.01
CA LEU A 71 1.61 -0.19 -0.90
C LEU A 71 0.25 0.16 -0.30
N LEU A 72 0.04 -0.10 0.99
CA LEU A 72 -1.22 0.23 1.65
C LEU A 72 -1.43 1.75 1.74
N ALA A 73 -0.47 2.49 2.28
CA ALA A 73 -0.65 3.90 2.62
C ALA A 73 -0.50 4.88 1.44
N SER A 74 0.36 4.58 0.46
CA SER A 74 0.69 5.51 -0.63
C SER A 74 0.05 5.13 -1.97
N ILE A 75 -0.45 3.90 -2.13
CA ILE A 75 -1.03 3.42 -3.39
C ILE A 75 -2.49 3.03 -3.20
N ALA A 76 -2.75 1.97 -2.43
CA ALA A 76 -4.09 1.42 -2.28
C ALA A 76 -5.03 2.40 -1.58
N TYR A 77 -4.58 3.07 -0.52
CA TYR A 77 -5.43 3.97 0.26
C TYR A 77 -5.88 5.21 -0.55
N PRO A 78 -5.00 5.99 -1.21
CA PRO A 78 -5.44 7.07 -2.08
C PRO A 78 -6.38 6.60 -3.19
N ALA A 79 -6.07 5.47 -3.84
CA ALA A 79 -6.90 4.93 -4.91
C ALA A 79 -8.32 4.54 -4.42
N TRP A 80 -8.41 3.88 -3.26
CA TRP A 80 -9.68 3.52 -2.65
C TRP A 80 -10.50 4.75 -2.26
N CYS A 81 -9.86 5.74 -1.63
CA CYS A 81 -10.50 7.00 -1.25
C CYS A 81 -11.03 7.76 -2.46
N LEU A 82 -10.23 7.89 -3.53
CA LEU A 82 -10.66 8.56 -4.77
C LEU A 82 -11.82 7.82 -5.47
N GLY A 83 -11.90 6.50 -5.31
CA GLY A 83 -13.04 5.72 -5.78
C GLY A 83 -14.35 6.01 -5.03
N HIS A 84 -14.26 6.56 -3.82
CA HIS A 84 -15.43 6.95 -3.00
C HIS A 84 -15.72 8.44 -3.08
N ASP A 85 -14.69 9.26 -3.02
CA ASP A 85 -14.75 10.72 -3.09
C ASP A 85 -13.66 11.24 -4.05
N PRO A 86 -14.03 11.56 -5.29
CA PRO A 86 -13.10 12.13 -6.26
C PRO A 86 -12.53 13.50 -5.85
N SER A 87 -13.13 14.18 -4.86
CA SER A 87 -12.64 15.48 -4.37
C SER A 87 -11.53 15.35 -3.31
N ALA A 88 -11.26 14.14 -2.84
CA ALA A 88 -10.24 13.88 -1.84
C ALA A 88 -8.83 14.24 -2.36
N GLN A 89 -8.04 14.92 -1.53
CA GLN A 89 -6.69 15.37 -1.88
C GLN A 89 -5.62 14.59 -1.12
N PHE A 90 -4.59 14.15 -1.85
CA PHE A 90 -3.48 13.38 -1.30
C PHE A 90 -2.14 13.99 -1.69
N LEU A 91 -1.21 14.04 -0.72
CA LEU A 91 0.19 14.38 -0.95
C LEU A 91 1.04 13.22 -0.45
N SER A 92 1.81 12.61 -1.35
CA SER A 92 2.80 11.59 -1.01
C SER A 92 4.20 12.15 -1.20
N VAL A 93 5.00 12.14 -0.13
CA VAL A 93 6.40 12.57 -0.16
C VAL A 93 7.27 11.39 0.24
N SER A 94 8.20 11.01 -0.63
CA SER A 94 9.18 9.97 -0.38
C SER A 94 10.58 10.51 -0.62
N TYR A 95 11.52 10.13 0.25
CA TYR A 95 12.93 10.43 0.08
C TYR A 95 13.66 9.14 -0.31
N ALA A 96 14.33 9.16 -1.47
CA ALA A 96 15.25 8.11 -1.88
C ALA A 96 16.67 8.64 -1.66
N GLN A 97 17.46 7.95 -0.84
CA GLN A 97 18.91 8.18 -0.82
C GLN A 97 19.52 7.32 -1.90
N ASP A 98 20.11 7.98 -2.91
CA ASP A 98 21.00 7.29 -3.82
C ASP A 98 22.17 6.72 -3.00
N PRO A 99 22.50 5.42 -3.13
CA PRO A 99 23.73 4.93 -2.57
C PRO A 99 24.88 5.74 -3.20
N PRO A 100 25.89 6.15 -2.43
CA PRO A 100 27.02 6.88 -2.98
C PRO A 100 27.67 6.02 -4.06
N THR A 101 27.56 6.46 -5.31
CA THR A 101 28.25 5.88 -6.46
C THR A 101 29.74 6.21 -6.31
N SER A 102 30.45 5.48 -5.46
CA SER A 102 31.91 5.53 -5.36
C SER A 102 32.50 4.15 -5.54
N SER A 103 32.66 3.74 -6.80
CA SER A 103 33.80 2.90 -7.17
C SER A 103 34.86 3.84 -7.72
N PRO A 104 35.91 4.21 -6.96
CA PRO A 104 37.10 4.76 -7.59
C PRO A 104 37.73 3.62 -8.38
N ALA A 105 37.73 3.74 -9.71
CA ALA A 105 38.56 2.89 -10.55
C ALA A 105 40.00 3.03 -10.05
N ILE A 106 40.54 1.94 -9.50
CA ILE A 106 41.95 1.82 -9.18
C ILE A 106 42.68 1.72 -10.52
N ALA A 107 43.08 2.86 -11.08
CA ALA A 107 44.05 2.90 -12.16
C ALA A 107 45.42 2.64 -11.54
N ALA A 108 45.90 1.39 -11.67
CA ALA A 108 47.28 1.06 -11.39
C ALA A 108 48.20 1.71 -12.46
N PRO A 109 49.31 2.35 -12.09
CA PRO A 109 50.27 2.85 -13.06
C PRO A 109 51.14 1.69 -13.57
N SER A 110 51.26 1.59 -14.89
CA SER A 110 52.28 0.80 -15.61
C SER A 110 52.91 1.66 -16.67
#